data_AF-A0A5B7D4N1-F1
#
_entry.id   AF-A0A5B7D4N1-F1
#
_cell.length_a   1.000
_cell.length_b   1.000
_cell.length_c   1.000
_cell.angle_alpha   90.00
_cell.angle_beta   90.00
_cell.angle_gamma   90.00
#
_symmetry.space_group_name_H-M   'P 1'
#
loop_
_entity.id
_entity.type
_entity.pdbx_description
1 polymer ?
#
loop_
_entity_poly.entity_id
_entity_poly.type
_entity_poly.pdbx_seq_one_letter_code
_entity_poly.pdbx_strand_id
1 'polypeptide(L)'
;MTFDPKDIETAIETLKQSVEVCNRFRRKNTIGESLGKMVKKVDYNSFTKEEIHAELCYAECLLLRAVLTFMEDETLISFLKGGMKIRACYQSYK
;
A
#
# COMPACT_ATOMS: atom_id res chain seq x y z
N MET A 1 10.22 20.76 -3.74
CA MET A 1 9.96 19.38 -4.16
C MET A 1 10.53 19.24 -5.55
N THR A 2 11.76 18.76 -5.63
CA THR A 2 12.44 18.47 -6.89
C THR A 2 12.25 16.99 -7.20
N PHE A 3 11.97 16.63 -8.45
CA PHE A 3 12.00 15.25 -8.94
C PHE A 3 13.46 14.79 -9.09
N ASP A 4 14.33 15.19 -8.15
CA ASP A 4 15.73 14.77 -8.15
C ASP A 4 15.77 13.27 -7.83
N PRO A 5 16.50 12.44 -8.60
CA PRO A 5 16.63 11.01 -8.34
C PRO A 5 16.98 10.68 -6.88
N LYS A 6 17.78 11.52 -6.22
CA LYS A 6 18.17 11.33 -4.82
C LYS A 6 17.01 11.54 -3.84
N ASP A 7 16.12 12.49 -4.14
CA ASP A 7 14.92 12.74 -3.36
C ASP A 7 13.92 11.58 -3.51
N ILE A 8 13.81 11.02 -4.71
CA ILE A 8 12.97 9.85 -5.02
C ILE A 8 13.48 8.61 -4.28
N GLU A 9 14.79 8.33 -4.34
CA GLU A 9 15.40 7.21 -3.62
C GLU A 9 15.17 7.32 -2.11
N THR A 10 15.37 8.52 -1.54
CA THR A 10 15.12 8.79 -0.12
C THR A 10 13.65 8.56 0.25
N ALA A 11 12.71 8.96 -0.61
CA ALA A 11 11.29 8.73 -0.40
C ALA A 11 10.95 7.23 -0.43
N ILE A 12 11.55 6.46 -1.34
CA ILE A 12 11.38 5.00 -1.41
C ILE A 12 11.93 4.32 -0.16
N GLU A 13 13.11 4.71 0.30
CA GLU A 13 13.75 4.20 1.53
C GLU A 13 12.84 4.44 2.74
N THR A 14 12.34 5.67 2.88
CA THR A 14 11.44 6.06 3.96
C THR A 14 10.14 5.26 3.92
N LEU A 15 9.55 5.06 2.75
CA LEU A 15 8.33 4.26 2.60
C LEU A 15 8.55 2.78 2.93
N LYS A 16 9.74 2.21 2.65
CA LYS A 16 10.08 0.84 3.06
C LYS A 16 10.09 0.72 4.59
N GLN A 17 10.71 1.68 5.28
CA GLN A 17 10.75 1.72 6.74
C GLN A 17 9.34 1.88 7.33
N SER A 18 8.53 2.79 6.78
CA SER A 18 7.13 2.98 7.20
C SER A 18 6.29 1.72 7.02
N VAL A 19 6.46 1.00 5.91
CA VAL A 19 5.81 -0.29 5.67
C VAL A 19 6.22 -1.34 6.72
N GLU A 20 7.51 -1.41 7.07
CA GLU A 20 7.99 -2.33 8.09
C GLU A 20 7.36 -2.04 9.45
N VAL A 21 7.31 -0.77 9.85
CA VAL A 21 6.63 -0.33 11.07
C VAL A 21 5.17 -0.73 11.05
N CYS A 22 4.45 -0.41 9.96
CA CYS A 22 3.03 -0.78 9.85
C CYS A 22 2.83 -2.30 9.99
N ASN A 23 3.65 -3.12 9.33
CA ASN A 23 3.54 -4.58 9.43
C ASN A 23 3.76 -5.15 10.84
N ARG A 24 4.47 -4.43 11.73
CA ARG A 24 4.62 -4.83 13.14
C ARG A 24 3.34 -4.61 13.94
N PHE A 25 2.57 -3.58 13.60
CA PHE A 25 1.35 -3.17 14.31
C PHE A 25 0.05 -3.60 13.62
N ARG A 26 0.12 -4.04 12.37
CA ARG A 26 -1.01 -4.61 11.65
C ARG A 26 -1.40 -5.96 12.24
N ARG A 27 -2.68 -6.28 12.14
CA ARG A 27 -3.21 -7.57 12.55
C ARG A 27 -2.57 -8.69 11.72
N LYS A 28 -1.90 -9.62 12.38
CA LYS A 28 -1.32 -10.80 11.74
C LYS A 28 -2.45 -11.79 11.45
N ASN A 29 -2.90 -11.85 10.19
CA ASN A 29 -3.85 -12.89 9.79
C ASN A 29 -3.18 -14.25 9.94
N THR A 30 -3.85 -15.18 10.59
CA THR A 30 -3.40 -16.58 10.58
C THR A 30 -3.55 -17.08 9.14
N ILE A 31 -2.63 -17.90 8.63
CA ILE A 31 -2.61 -18.37 7.22
C ILE A 31 -3.97 -18.96 6.78
N GLY A 32 -4.78 -19.49 7.71
CA GLY A 32 -6.16 -19.95 7.47
C GLY A 32 -7.21 -18.85 7.21
N GLU A 33 -7.02 -17.61 7.68
CA GLU A 33 -7.94 -16.49 7.43
C GLU A 33 -7.72 -15.84 6.05
N SER A 34 -6.49 -15.89 5.52
CA SER A 34 -6.15 -15.27 4.23
C SER A 34 -6.84 -15.93 3.03
N LEU A 35 -7.19 -17.22 3.12
CA LEU A 35 -7.99 -17.92 2.09
C LEU A 35 -9.48 -17.55 2.15
N GLY A 36 -10.02 -17.21 3.33
CA GLY A 36 -11.42 -16.82 3.53
C GLY A 36 -11.73 -15.35 3.20
N LYS A 37 -10.72 -14.47 3.27
CA LYS A 37 -10.87 -13.02 3.00
C LYS A 37 -11.16 -12.69 1.53
N MET A 38 -10.88 -13.59 0.59
CA MET A 38 -11.27 -13.37 -0.82
C MET A 38 -12.79 -13.48 -1.04
N VAL A 39 -13.53 -14.04 -0.07
CA VAL A 39 -14.98 -14.30 -0.17
C VAL A 39 -15.79 -13.55 0.89
N LYS A 40 -15.18 -13.10 2.00
CA LYS A 40 -15.88 -12.47 3.13
C LYS A 40 -15.34 -11.06 3.42
N LYS A 41 -16.25 -10.06 3.51
CA LYS A 41 -15.92 -8.68 3.94
C LYS A 41 -15.11 -8.72 5.24
N VAL A 42 -14.03 -7.95 5.28
CA VAL A 42 -13.20 -7.78 6.49
C VAL A 42 -14.01 -7.05 7.56
N ASP A 43 -14.19 -7.68 8.72
CA ASP A 43 -14.87 -7.07 9.85
C ASP A 43 -13.90 -6.23 10.68
N TYR A 44 -13.80 -4.95 10.35
CA TYR A 44 -12.94 -3.99 11.03
C TYR A 44 -13.39 -3.66 12.47
N ASN A 45 -14.61 -4.03 12.89
CA ASN A 45 -15.03 -3.84 14.29
C ASN A 45 -14.26 -4.74 15.26
N SER A 46 -13.62 -5.79 14.74
CA SER A 46 -12.80 -6.73 15.52
C SER A 46 -11.34 -6.30 15.68
N PHE A 47 -10.96 -5.11 15.21
CA PHE A 47 -9.59 -4.60 15.22
C PHE A 47 -9.42 -3.54 16.31
N THR A 48 -8.22 -3.43 16.89
CA THR A 48 -7.92 -2.29 17.76
C THR A 48 -7.74 -1.01 16.95
N LYS A 49 -7.80 0.14 17.62
CA LYS A 49 -7.55 1.43 16.97
C LYS A 49 -6.15 1.50 16.35
N GLU A 50 -5.14 0.95 17.04
CA GLU A 50 -3.77 0.90 16.48
C GLU A 50 -3.69 0.00 15.25
N GLU A 51 -4.35 -1.16 15.25
CA GLU A 51 -4.34 -2.07 14.11
C GLU A 51 -5.02 -1.46 12.89
N ILE A 52 -6.16 -0.79 13.07
CA ILE A 52 -6.88 -0.07 11.99
C ILE A 52 -6.00 1.05 11.44
N HIS A 53 -5.35 1.82 12.31
CA HIS A 53 -4.47 2.90 11.89
C HIS A 53 -3.26 2.35 11.12
N ALA A 54 -2.65 1.26 11.59
CA ALA A 54 -1.54 0.60 10.90
C ALA A 54 -1.94 0.03 9.54
N GLU A 55 -3.17 -0.52 9.39
CA GLU A 55 -3.73 -0.92 8.09
C GLU A 55 -3.88 0.28 7.14
N LEU A 56 -4.40 1.41 7.64
CA LEU A 56 -4.58 2.62 6.85
C LEU A 56 -3.24 3.21 6.38
N CYS A 57 -2.29 3.38 7.30
CA CYS A 57 -0.95 3.90 6.99
C CYS A 57 -0.20 2.97 6.03
N TYR A 58 -0.37 1.66 6.15
CA TYR A 58 0.19 0.70 5.20
C TYR A 58 -0.39 0.88 3.79
N ALA A 59 -1.71 1.04 3.68
CA ALA A 59 -2.36 1.28 2.39
C ALA A 59 -1.88 2.58 1.73
N GLU A 60 -1.74 3.65 2.51
CA GLU A 60 -1.19 4.92 2.04
C GLU A 60 0.27 4.79 1.58
N CYS A 61 1.11 4.09 2.34
CA CYS A 61 2.49 3.83 1.95
C CYS A 61 2.57 3.06 0.63
N LEU A 62 1.69 2.08 0.39
CA LEU A 62 1.62 1.35 -0.87
C LEU A 62 1.17 2.23 -2.04
N LEU A 63 0.23 3.14 -1.80
CA LEU A 63 -0.23 4.12 -2.80
C LEU A 63 0.92 5.06 -3.18
N LEU A 64 1.62 5.63 -2.19
CA LEU A 64 2.76 6.51 -2.43
C LEU A 64 3.91 5.79 -3.16
N ARG A 65 4.20 4.54 -2.80
CA ARG A 65 5.17 3.72 -3.54
C ARG A 65 4.75 3.47 -4.99
N ALA A 66 3.45 3.28 -5.24
CA ALA A 66 2.94 3.16 -6.59
C ALA A 66 3.09 4.45 -7.38
N VAL A 67 2.90 5.62 -6.75
CA VAL A 67 3.15 6.94 -7.37
C VAL A 67 4.63 7.12 -7.69
N LEU A 68 5.53 6.79 -6.77
CA LEU A 68 6.98 6.89 -6.99
C LEU A 68 7.48 5.99 -8.13
N THR A 69 6.89 4.81 -8.35
CA THR A 69 7.24 3.98 -9.51
C THR A 69 6.93 4.62 -10.87
N PHE A 70 6.08 5.67 -10.95
CA PHE A 70 5.93 6.44 -12.19
C PHE A 70 6.98 7.55 -12.33
N MET A 71 7.59 7.97 -11.21
CA MET A 71 8.60 9.03 -11.16
C MET A 71 10.01 8.46 -11.34
N GLU A 72 10.22 7.19 -11.00
CA GLU A 72 11.49 6.47 -11.19
C GLU A 72 11.77 6.10 -12.66
N ASP A 73 10.72 5.86 -13.47
CA ASP A 73 10.82 5.53 -14.90
C ASP A 73 9.73 6.26 -15.70
N GLU A 74 10.12 7.22 -16.54
CA GLU A 74 9.26 7.88 -17.54
C GLU A 74 8.93 6.95 -18.73
N THR A 75 8.49 5.71 -18.46
CA THR A 75 8.11 4.77 -19.54
C THR A 75 6.61 4.48 -19.51
N LEU A 76 6.02 4.35 -20.71
CA LEU A 76 4.61 4.04 -20.95
C LEU A 76 4.10 2.82 -20.17
N ILE A 77 5.00 1.89 -19.81
CA ILE A 77 4.72 0.69 -19.02
C ILE A 77 4.41 1.04 -17.55
N SER A 78 5.10 2.03 -16.97
CA SER A 78 4.82 2.55 -15.62
C SER A 78 3.43 3.20 -15.57
N PHE A 79 3.09 3.95 -16.61
CA PHE A 79 1.77 4.57 -16.77
C PHE A 79 0.64 3.52 -16.87
N LEU A 80 0.84 2.49 -17.68
CA LEU A 80 -0.09 1.36 -17.83
C LEU A 80 -0.27 0.56 -16.54
N LYS A 81 0.82 0.26 -15.82
CA LYS A 81 0.77 -0.48 -14.55
C LYS A 81 -0.01 0.30 -13.49
N GLY A 82 0.19 1.60 -13.40
CA GLY A 82 -0.53 2.36 -12.41
C GLY A 82 -1.97 2.70 -12.80
N GLY A 83 -2.28 2.82 -14.10
CA GLY A 83 -3.67 2.79 -14.58
C GLY A 83 -4.41 1.49 -14.18
N MET A 84 -3.74 0.34 -14.29
CA MET A 84 -4.30 -0.94 -13.82
C MET A 84 -4.47 -1.01 -12.29
N LYS A 85 -3.52 -0.44 -11.51
CA LYS A 85 -3.65 -0.37 -10.04
C LYS A 85 -4.81 0.52 -9.60
N ILE A 86 -5.02 1.68 -10.24
CA ILE A 86 -6.15 2.57 -9.95
C ILE A 86 -7.49 1.86 -10.20
N ARG A 87 -7.59 1.11 -11.31
CA ARG A 87 -8.78 0.30 -11.61
C ARG A 87 -9.02 -0.79 -10.55
N ALA A 88 -7.96 -1.44 -10.07
CA ALA A 88 -8.07 -2.43 -9.00
C ALA A 88 -8.53 -1.80 -7.67
N CYS A 89 -7.96 -0.65 -7.28
CA CYS A 89 -8.38 0.08 -6.09
C CYS A 89 -9.85 0.52 -6.16
N TYR A 90 -10.31 1.01 -7.31
CA TYR A 90 -11.72 1.39 -7.51
C TYR A 90 -12.67 0.20 -7.36
N GLN A 91 -12.27 -1.00 -7.80
CA GLN A 91 -13.06 -2.21 -7.60
C GLN A 91 -13.10 -2.68 -6.13
N SER A 92 -12.06 -2.40 -5.35
CA SER A 92 -12.04 -2.70 -3.91
C SER A 92 -12.89 -1.74 -3.06
N TYR A 93 -13.27 -0.58 -3.60
CA TYR A 93 -14.18 0.37 -2.95
C TYR A 93 -15.67 -0.03 -3.05
N LYS A 94 -15.99 -1.07 -3.83
CA LYS A 94 -17.35 -1.63 -3.98
C LYS A 94 -17.57 -2.78 -3.01
#